data_AF-A0A382FAP9-F1
#
_entry.id   AF-A0A382FAP9-F1
#
_cell.length_a   1.000
_cell.length_b   1.000
_cell.length_c   1.000
_cell.angle_alpha   90.00
_cell.angle_beta   90.00
_cell.angle_gamma   90.00
#
_symmetry.space_group_name_H-M   'P 1'
#
loop_
_entity.id
_entity.type
_entity.pdbx_description
1 polymer ?
#
loop_
_entity_poly.entity_id
_entity_poly.type
_entity_poly.pdbx_seq_one_letter_code
_entity_poly.pdbx_strand_id
1 'polypeptide(L)'
;MFPAFCFGELFLEITKGSEDPFRVALIPLKESDNFSKKINKIIVNDLTRTGEFYILDEDLLLSLETTEEDINYSDWKLLGVDYVVSIYTVKINNSIDLKYEIYDVYNKKKIRSSTVFGI
;
A
#
# COMPACT_ATOMS: atom_id res chain seq x y z
N MET A 1 3.68 -45.72 36.52
CA MET A 1 4.30 -44.56 35.84
C MET A 1 3.16 -43.72 35.28
N PHE A 2 2.86 -42.58 35.91
CA PHE A 2 1.74 -41.71 35.51
C PHE A 2 2.25 -40.62 34.56
N PRO A 3 1.51 -40.22 33.51
CA PRO A 3 1.93 -39.13 32.64
C PRO A 3 1.75 -37.79 33.37
N ALA A 4 2.75 -36.92 33.26
CA ALA A 4 2.62 -35.53 33.67
C ALA A 4 1.83 -34.78 32.58
N PHE A 5 0.69 -34.19 32.95
CA PHE A 5 -0.01 -33.25 32.09
C PHE A 5 0.77 -31.93 32.10
N CYS A 6 1.29 -31.53 30.95
CA CYS A 6 1.91 -30.23 30.74
C CYS A 6 0.87 -29.27 30.15
N PHE A 7 0.55 -28.19 30.86
CA PHE A 7 -0.25 -27.09 30.35
C PHE A 7 0.71 -25.98 29.88
N GLY A 8 0.67 -25.66 28.60
CA GLY A 8 1.33 -24.46 28.05
C GLY A 8 0.32 -23.34 27.93
N GLU A 9 0.55 -22.24 28.63
CA GLU A 9 -0.22 -21.00 28.46
C GLU A 9 0.50 -20.14 27.40
N LEU A 10 -0.20 -19.84 26.30
CA LEU A 10 0.31 -18.98 25.23
C LEU A 10 -0.05 -17.52 25.56
N PHE A 11 0.94 -16.77 26.06
CA PHE A 11 0.83 -15.34 26.26
C PHE A 11 1.41 -14.62 25.04
N LEU A 12 0.54 -14.05 24.20
CA LEU A 12 0.94 -13.23 23.06
C LEU A 12 0.92 -11.76 23.46
N GLU A 13 2.09 -11.19 23.72
CA GLU A 13 2.27 -9.74 23.82
C GLU A 13 2.44 -9.17 22.41
N ILE A 14 1.43 -8.44 21.91
CA ILE A 14 1.55 -7.70 20.65
C ILE A 14 2.33 -6.42 20.96
N THR A 15 3.66 -6.51 20.97
CA THR A 15 4.51 -5.32 20.88
C THR A 15 4.15 -4.61 19.57
N LYS A 16 3.92 -3.30 19.66
CA LYS A 16 3.51 -2.42 18.55
C LYS A 16 4.28 -2.70 17.25
N GLY A 17 3.63 -2.40 16.12
CA GLY A 17 4.12 -2.66 14.75
C GLY A 17 5.57 -2.23 14.50
N SER A 18 6.12 -2.79 13.41
CA SER A 18 7.55 -2.77 13.01
C SER A 18 8.37 -1.60 13.58
N GLU A 19 9.52 -1.91 14.20
CA GLU A 19 10.49 -0.89 14.66
C GLU A 19 11.01 -0.02 13.50
N ASP A 20 10.86 -0.47 12.25
CA ASP A 20 11.21 0.25 11.02
C ASP A 20 10.18 -0.04 9.91
N PRO A 21 9.10 0.75 9.80
CA PRO A 21 8.06 0.53 8.80
C PRO A 21 8.51 1.00 7.41
N PHE A 22 8.13 0.26 6.37
CA PHE A 22 8.42 0.66 4.99
C PHE A 22 7.70 1.97 4.64
N ARG A 23 8.42 2.94 4.09
CA ARG A 23 7.87 4.23 3.68
C ARG A 23 7.27 4.09 2.29
N VAL A 24 5.95 4.21 2.21
CA VAL A 24 5.17 4.00 0.99
C VAL A 24 4.54 5.30 0.53
N ALA A 25 4.74 5.66 -0.73
CA ALA A 25 3.93 6.68 -1.39
C ALA A 25 2.73 6.00 -2.04
N LEU A 26 1.52 6.35 -1.58
CA LEU A 26 0.28 5.87 -2.15
C LEU A 26 -0.26 6.93 -3.12
N ILE A 27 -0.35 6.59 -4.40
CA ILE A 27 -1.04 7.40 -5.41
C ILE A 27 -2.48 6.88 -5.48
N PRO A 28 -3.45 7.63 -4.94
CA PRO A 28 -4.82 7.17 -4.84
C PRO A 28 -5.54 7.23 -6.19
N LEU A 29 -6.72 6.61 -6.24
CA LEU A 29 -7.68 6.81 -7.32
C LEU A 29 -8.03 8.30 -7.46
N LYS A 30 -7.85 8.86 -8.66
CA LYS A 30 -8.03 10.29 -8.96
C LYS A 30 -9.51 10.68 -9.11
N GLU A 31 -10.40 9.72 -9.32
CA GLU A 31 -11.82 10.02 -9.52
C GLU A 31 -12.47 10.54 -8.24
N SER A 32 -13.23 11.62 -8.35
CA SER A 32 -13.87 12.27 -7.19
C SER A 32 -15.17 11.60 -6.74
N ASP A 33 -15.52 10.45 -7.32
CA ASP A 33 -16.75 9.73 -7.00
C ASP A 33 -16.68 9.06 -5.61
N ASN A 34 -17.84 8.62 -5.11
CA ASN A 34 -17.93 8.02 -3.78
C ASN A 34 -17.26 6.64 -3.70
N PHE A 35 -17.15 5.94 -4.84
CA PHE A 35 -16.52 4.63 -4.91
C PHE A 35 -15.01 4.76 -4.73
N SER A 36 -14.35 5.59 -5.54
CA SER A 36 -12.90 5.85 -5.47
C SER A 36 -12.50 6.37 -4.09
N LYS A 37 -13.24 7.31 -3.51
CA LYS A 37 -13.01 7.79 -2.13
C LYS A 37 -13.08 6.68 -1.08
N LYS A 38 -14.07 5.78 -1.21
CA LYS A 38 -14.25 4.66 -0.29
C LYS A 38 -13.10 3.65 -0.43
N ILE A 39 -12.70 3.32 -1.65
CA ILE A 39 -11.57 2.43 -1.92
C ILE A 39 -10.27 3.01 -1.37
N ASN A 40 -9.97 4.28 -1.66
CA ASN A 40 -8.78 4.96 -1.15
C ASN A 40 -8.73 4.88 0.40
N LYS A 41 -9.85 5.16 1.07
CA LYS A 41 -9.94 5.07 2.52
C LYS A 41 -9.73 3.64 3.05
N ILE A 42 -10.28 2.62 2.38
CA ILE A 42 -10.09 1.22 2.78
C ILE A 42 -8.61 0.85 2.69
N ILE A 43 -7.95 1.20 1.59
CA ILE A 43 -6.54 0.88 1.35
C ILE A 43 -5.65 1.56 2.39
N VAL A 44 -5.85 2.86 2.63
CA VAL A 44 -5.10 3.60 3.67
C VAL A 44 -5.32 2.97 5.04
N ASN A 45 -6.58 2.71 5.42
CA ASN A 45 -6.88 2.12 6.72
C ASN A 45 -6.25 0.74 6.90
N ASP A 46 -6.26 -0.11 5.88
CA ASP A 46 -5.68 -1.44 5.94
C ASP A 46 -4.15 -1.39 6.05
N LEU A 47 -3.49 -0.55 5.26
CA LEU A 47 -2.04 -0.36 5.31
C LEU A 47 -1.58 0.23 6.65
N THR A 48 -2.26 1.25 7.17
CA THR A 48 -1.92 1.84 8.47
C THR A 48 -2.17 0.87 9.62
N ARG A 49 -3.20 0.01 9.52
CA ARG A 49 -3.55 -0.95 10.57
C ARG A 49 -2.53 -2.06 10.75
N THR A 50 -1.75 -2.43 9.73
CA THR A 50 -0.72 -3.46 9.88
C THR A 50 0.48 -2.98 10.70
N GLY A 51 0.75 -1.68 10.72
CA GLY A 51 1.96 -1.12 11.35
C GLY A 51 3.27 -1.43 10.59
N GLU A 52 3.18 -2.08 9.43
CA GLU A 52 4.33 -2.41 8.56
C GLU A 52 4.69 -1.26 7.60
N PHE A 53 3.78 -0.31 7.43
CA PHE A 53 3.88 0.75 6.42
C PHE A 53 3.67 2.13 7.02
N TYR A 54 4.55 3.05 6.65
CA TYR A 54 4.37 4.48 6.82
C TYR A 54 3.91 5.09 5.49
N ILE A 55 2.66 5.54 5.43
CA ILE A 55 2.11 6.16 4.22
C ILE A 55 2.49 7.64 4.22
N LEU A 56 3.13 8.12 3.15
CA LEU A 56 3.42 9.54 3.01
C LEU A 56 2.13 10.34 2.83
N ASP A 57 2.10 11.52 3.46
CA ASP A 57 1.00 12.47 3.34
C ASP A 57 0.86 12.97 1.89
N GLU A 58 -0.37 13.07 1.41
CA GLU A 58 -0.69 13.48 0.04
C GLU A 58 -0.15 14.89 -0.27
N ASP A 59 -0.09 15.77 0.74
CA ASP A 59 0.46 17.12 0.58
C ASP A 59 1.96 17.12 0.21
N LEU A 60 2.70 16.09 0.65
CA LEU A 60 4.12 15.89 0.29
C LEU A 60 4.28 15.29 -1.11
N LEU A 61 3.20 14.74 -1.68
CA LEU A 61 3.16 14.17 -3.03
C LEU A 61 2.80 15.21 -4.10
N LEU A 62 2.21 16.35 -3.71
CA LEU A 62 1.75 17.41 -4.62
C LEU A 62 2.87 18.04 -5.48
N SER A 63 4.13 17.88 -5.08
CA SER A 63 5.29 18.33 -5.84
C SER A 63 5.80 17.31 -6.86
N LEU A 64 5.19 16.13 -6.95
CA LEU A 64 5.67 15.02 -7.77
C LEU A 64 4.75 14.76 -8.95
N GLU A 65 5.31 14.81 -10.16
CA GLU A 65 4.61 14.43 -11.38
C GLU A 65 4.30 12.92 -11.34
N THR A 66 3.01 12.60 -11.30
CA THR A 66 2.48 11.22 -11.30
C THR A 66 1.67 11.00 -12.58
N THR A 67 2.34 11.16 -13.71
CA THR A 67 1.91 10.58 -14.98
C THR A 67 2.38 9.13 -15.03
N GLU A 68 1.45 8.22 -15.33
CA GLU A 68 1.54 6.76 -15.18
C GLU A 68 2.72 6.10 -15.93
N GLU A 69 3.39 6.85 -16.80
CA GLU A 69 4.39 6.34 -17.74
C GLU A 69 5.84 6.71 -17.36
N ASP A 70 6.06 7.72 -16.50
CA ASP A 70 7.40 8.15 -16.09
C ASP A 70 7.46 8.49 -14.59
N ILE A 71 7.57 7.45 -13.76
CA ILE A 71 7.88 7.63 -12.34
C ILE A 71 9.34 8.12 -12.22
N ASN A 72 9.54 9.36 -11.78
CA ASN A 72 10.88 9.86 -11.45
C ASN A 72 11.36 9.30 -10.11
N TYR A 73 11.99 8.12 -10.15
CA TYR A 73 12.55 7.45 -8.97
C TYR A 73 13.52 8.32 -8.15
N SER A 74 14.14 9.34 -8.74
CA SER A 74 15.08 10.21 -8.03
C SER A 74 14.36 11.08 -7.00
N ASP A 75 13.19 11.61 -7.35
CA ASP A 75 12.43 12.49 -6.46
C ASP A 75 11.85 11.70 -5.28
N TRP A 76 11.34 10.49 -5.56
CA TRP A 76 10.89 9.55 -4.54
C TRP A 76 12.00 9.13 -3.58
N LYS A 77 13.21 8.92 -4.11
CA LYS A 77 14.39 8.61 -3.30
C LYS A 77 14.78 9.77 -2.39
N LEU A 78 14.67 11.02 -2.86
CA LEU A 78 14.94 12.21 -2.05
C LEU A 78 13.95 12.38 -0.89
N LEU A 79 12.69 11.98 -1.09
CA LEU A 79 11.68 11.91 -0.03
C LEU A 79 11.87 10.70 0.91
N GLY A 80 12.81 9.81 0.59
CA GLY A 80 13.11 8.58 1.32
C GLY A 80 11.97 7.56 1.26
N VAL A 81 11.29 7.48 0.12
CA VAL A 81 10.26 6.48 -0.16
C VAL A 81 10.92 5.18 -0.60
N ASP A 82 10.49 4.06 -0.01
CA ASP A 82 10.94 2.72 -0.38
C ASP A 82 10.14 2.17 -1.56
N TYR A 83 8.81 2.34 -1.50
CA TYR A 83 7.89 1.83 -2.52
C TYR A 83 6.85 2.88 -2.94
N VAL A 84 6.54 2.90 -4.23
CA VAL A 84 5.41 3.66 -4.77
C VAL A 84 4.31 2.69 -5.16
N VAL A 85 3.10 2.93 -4.66
CA VAL A 85 1.89 2.16 -4.99
C VAL A 85 0.96 3.05 -5.78
N SER A 86 0.65 2.64 -7.02
CA SER A 86 -0.31 3.33 -7.88
C SER A 86 -1.54 2.47 -8.09
N ILE A 87 -2.73 3.08 -8.00
CA ILE A 87 -4.01 2.41 -8.17
C ILE A 87 -4.83 3.17 -9.20
N TYR A 88 -5.49 2.45 -10.09
CA TYR A 88 -6.33 3.03 -11.13
C TYR A 88 -7.54 2.16 -11.42
N THR A 89 -8.63 2.80 -11.81
CA THR A 89 -9.82 2.10 -12.28
C THR A 89 -9.66 1.71 -13.74
N VAL A 90 -10.12 0.50 -14.08
CA VAL A 90 -10.22 0.02 -15.45
C VAL A 90 -11.69 -0.32 -15.69
N LYS A 91 -12.36 0.49 -16.50
CA LYS A 91 -13.79 0.30 -16.79
C LYS A 91 -13.96 -0.61 -18.01
N ILE A 92 -14.42 -1.83 -17.79
CA ILE A 92 -14.69 -2.80 -18.87
C ILE A 92 -16.16 -3.21 -18.76
N ASN A 93 -16.93 -3.08 -19.85
CA ASN A 93 -18.28 -3.67 -19.98
C ASN A 93 -19.21 -3.50 -18.76
N ASN A 94 -19.23 -2.31 -18.15
CA ASN A 94 -20.10 -1.99 -17.01
C ASN A 94 -19.74 -2.67 -15.68
N SER A 95 -18.59 -3.35 -15.59
CA SER A 95 -17.93 -3.74 -14.34
C SER A 95 -16.76 -2.80 -14.03
N ILE A 96 -16.46 -2.61 -12.74
CA ILE A 96 -15.29 -1.86 -12.29
C ILE A 96 -14.19 -2.86 -11.99
N ASP A 97 -13.09 -2.78 -12.73
CA ASP A 97 -11.87 -3.51 -12.38
C ASP A 97 -10.90 -2.52 -11.73
N LEU A 98 -10.16 -2.96 -10.72
CA LEU A 98 -9.09 -2.17 -10.11
C LEU A 98 -7.75 -2.77 -10.48
N LYS A 99 -6.86 -1.97 -11.05
CA LYS A 99 -5.48 -2.37 -11.26
C LYS A 99 -4.59 -1.58 -10.29
N TYR A 100 -3.62 -2.29 -9.72
CA TYR A 100 -2.59 -1.68 -8.90
C TYR A 100 -1.20 -2.10 -9.36
N GLU A 101 -0.25 -1.21 -9.17
CA GLU A 101 1.16 -1.41 -9.49
C GLU A 101 2.03 -0.97 -8.33
N ILE A 102 3.09 -1.74 -8.08
CA ILE A 102 4.06 -1.48 -7.01
C ILE A 102 5.43 -1.33 -7.65
N TYR A 103 6.09 -0.22 -7.33
CA TYR A 103 7.40 0.14 -7.82
C TYR A 103 8.38 0.22 -6.66
N ASP A 104 9.54 -0.39 -6.86
CA ASP A 104 10.67 -0.32 -5.94
C ASP A 104 11.53 0.89 -6.33
N VAL A 105 11.64 1.85 -5.42
CA VAL A 105 12.31 3.13 -5.67
C VAL A 105 13.82 2.93 -5.76
N TYR A 106 14.37 2.06 -4.93
CA TYR A 106 15.81 1.80 -4.88
C TYR A 106 16.29 1.09 -6.15
N ASN A 107 15.56 0.06 -6.57
CA ASN A 107 15.87 -0.75 -7.73
C ASN A 107 15.34 -0.17 -9.06
N LYS A 108 14.61 0.94 -9.00
CA LYS A 108 14.04 1.66 -10.16
C LYS A 108 13.24 0.75 -11.09
N LYS A 109 12.42 -0.14 -10.52
CA LYS A 109 11.67 -1.13 -11.30
C LYS A 109 10.29 -1.39 -10.73
N LYS A 110 9.36 -1.73 -11.62
CA LYS A 110 8.07 -2.32 -11.24
C LYS A 110 8.29 -3.73 -10.71
N ILE A 111 7.86 -3.99 -9.48
CA ILE A 111 7.98 -5.31 -8.84
C ILE A 111 6.68 -6.11 -8.87
N ARG A 112 5.54 -5.42 -9.01
CA ARG A 112 4.22 -6.09 -9.07
C ARG A 112 3.22 -5.27 -9.88
N SER A 113 2.34 -5.98 -10.57
CA SER A 113 1.14 -5.45 -11.20
C SER A 113 0.05 -6.51 -11.08
N SER A 114 -1.16 -6.12 -10.69
CA SER A 114 -2.29 -7.06 -10.62
C SER A 114 -3.60 -6.33 -10.83
N THR A 115 -4.57 -7.04 -11.40
CA THR A 115 -5.92 -6.54 -11.65
C THR A 115 -6.89 -7.38 -10.82
N VAL A 116 -7.75 -6.68 -10.07
CA VAL A 116 -8.88 -7.22 -9.33
C VAL A 116 -10.13 -6.95 -10.15
N PHE A 117 -10.79 -8.01 -10.59
CA PHE A 117 -11.94 -7.92 -11.50
C PHE A 117 -13.26 -7.92 -10.75
N GLY A 118 -14.27 -7.22 -11.29
CA GLY A 118 -15.68 -7.41 -10.93
C GLY A 118 -16.13 -6.77 -9.62
N ILE A 119 -15.83 -5.49 -9.43
CA ILE A 119 -16.26 -4.67 -8.29
C ILE A 119 -17.50 -3.83 -8.64
#